data_AF-A0A1G2CNZ0-F1
#
_entry.id   AF-A0A1G2CNZ0-F1
#
_cell.length_a   1.000
_cell.length_b   1.000
_cell.length_c   1.000
_cell.angle_alpha   90.00
_cell.angle_beta   90.00
_cell.angle_gamma   90.00
#
_symmetry.space_group_name_H-M   'P 1'
#
loop_
_entity.id
_entity.type
_entity.pdbx_description
1 polymer ?
#
loop_
_entity_poly.entity_id
_entity_poly.type
_entity_poly.pdbx_seq_one_letter_code
_entity_poly.pdbx_strand_id
1 'polypeptide(L)' 'MNLLKIIKEYIYNKPKIKKVVGVILIFVGLTTLITPFTPGSWLAIIGLELLGIRILFFNKFKFWKKKIT' A
#
# COMPACT_ATOMS: atom_id res chain seq x y z
N MET A 1 -19.10 21.37 -8.99
CA MET A 1 -18.42 21.46 -7.68
C MET A 1 -17.78 20.10 -7.39
N ASN A 2 -16.49 19.91 -7.65
CA ASN A 2 -15.88 18.58 -7.53
C ASN A 2 -15.51 18.28 -6.07
N LEU A 3 -16.30 17.38 -5.44
CA LEU A 3 -16.07 16.88 -4.08
C LEU A 3 -14.64 16.39 -3.85
N LEU A 4 -14.04 15.72 -4.84
CA LEU A 4 -12.67 15.21 -4.75
C LEU A 4 -11.63 16.30 -4.51
N LYS A 5 -11.87 17.53 -4.98
CA LYS A 5 -10.93 18.65 -4.85
C LYS A 5 -10.92 19.19 -3.42
N ILE A 6 -12.10 19.27 -2.80
CA ILE A 6 -12.28 19.71 -1.41
C ILE A 6 -11.59 18.74 -0.45
N ILE A 7 -11.76 17.43 -0.69
CA ILE A 7 -11.17 16.38 0.15
C ILE A 7 -9.63 16.43 0.07
N LYS A 8 -9.07 16.59 -1.13
CA LYS A 8 -7.61 16.70 -1.33
C LYS A 8 -7.01 17.90 -0.60
N GLU A 9 -7.65 19.06 -0.71
CA GLU A 9 -7.20 20.31 -0.08
C GLU A 9 -7.18 20.17 1.46
N TYR A 10 -8.23 19.56 2.01
CA TYR A 10 -8.37 19.36 3.46
C TYR A 10 -7.36 18.35 4.03
N ILE A 11 -7.06 17.29 3.27
CA ILE A 11 -6.07 16.26 3.65
C ILE A 11 -4.64 16.82 3.57
N TYR A 12 -4.35 17.70 2.61
CA TYR A 12 -3.02 18.28 2.44
C TYR A 12 -2.66 19.27 3.55
N ASN A 13 -3.65 20.01 4.05
CA ASN A 13 -3.43 21.11 4.99
C ASN A 13 -3.23 20.68 6.46
N LYS A 14 -3.32 19.38 6.78
CA LYS A 14 -3.06 18.89 8.15
C LYS A 14 -2.08 17.70 8.16
N PRO A 15 -0.79 17.93 8.50
CA PRO A 15 0.20 16.86 8.62
C PRO A 15 -0.16 15.81 9.70
N LYS A 16 -0.98 16.18 10.69
CA LYS A 16 -1.52 15.27 11.69
C LYS A 16 -2.40 14.16 11.07
N ILE A 17 -3.14 14.47 10.00
CA ILE A 17 -4.01 13.48 9.32
C ILE A 17 -3.17 12.42 8.63
N LYS A 18 -2.05 12.79 7.98
CA LYS A 18 -1.11 11.82 7.39
C LYS A 18 -0.57 10.85 8.43
N LYS A 19 -0.22 11.34 9.62
CA LYS A 19 0.30 10.50 10.70
C LYS A 19 -0.76 9.55 11.24
N VAL A 20 -1.98 10.05 11.45
CA VAL A 20 -3.14 9.24 11.89
C VAL A 20 -3.49 8.18 10.85
N VAL A 21 -3.53 8.52 9.57
CA VAL A 21 -3.78 7.57 8.47
C VAL A 21 -2.69 6.49 8.43
N GLY A 22 -1.42 6.86 8.60
CA GLY A 22 -0.32 5.89 8.68
C GLY A 22 -0.44 4.93 9.86
N VAL A 23 -0.79 5.45 11.04
CA VAL A 23 -1.01 4.63 12.25
C VAL A 23 -2.21 3.69 12.06
N ILE A 24 -3.33 4.19 11.54
CA ILE A 24 -4.51 3.37 11.22
C ILE A 24 -4.16 2.28 10.23
N LEU A 25 -3.35 2.57 9.20
CA LEU A 25 -2.92 1.58 8.21
C LEU A 25 -2.05 0.48 8.83
N ILE A 26 -1.17 0.82 9.78
CA ILE A 26 -0.37 -0.14 10.54
C ILE A 26 -1.26 -1.01 11.43
N PHE A 27 -2.21 -0.41 12.16
CA PHE A 27 -3.14 -1.15 13.01
C PHE A 27 -4.04 -2.09 12.21
N VAL A 28 -4.55 -1.65 11.06
CA VAL A 28 -5.32 -2.50 10.15
C VAL A 28 -4.47 -3.68 9.68
N GLY A 29 -3.22 -3.44 9.27
CA GLY A 29 -2.30 -4.49 8.86
C GLY A 29 -1.96 -5.50 9.98
N LEU A 30 -1.79 -5.03 11.21
CA LEU A 30 -1.57 -5.89 12.38
C LEU A 30 -2.83 -6.68 12.75
N THR A 31 -4.00 -6.06 12.68
CA THR A 31 -5.29 -6.69 13.03
C THR A 31 -5.64 -7.80 12.02
N THR A 32 -5.29 -7.62 10.74
CA THR A 32 -5.39 -8.69 9.74
C THR A 32 -4.39 -9.82 9.96
N LEU A 33 -3.21 -9.54 10.52
CA LEU A 33 -2.21 -10.58 10.80
C LEU A 33 -2.64 -11.47 11.99
N ILE A 34 -3.25 -10.87 13.01
CA ILE A 34 -3.64 -11.57 14.24
C ILE A 34 -5.04 -12.20 14.18
N THR A 35 -5.90 -11.76 13.25
CA THR A 35 -7.28 -12.24 13.14
C THR A 35 -7.50 -12.96 11.80
N PRO A 36 -7.20 -14.26 11.69
CA PRO A 36 -7.29 -15.01 10.43
C PRO A 36 -8.74 -15.17 9.91
N PHE A 37 -9.74 -14.78 10.71
CA PHE A 37 -11.17 -14.95 10.40
C PHE A 37 -11.87 -13.74 9.77
N THR A 38 -11.14 -12.67 9.42
CA THR A 38 -11.74 -11.57 8.65
C THR A 38 -11.48 -11.79 7.15
N PRO A 39 -12.47 -11.56 6.27
CA PRO A 39 -12.26 -11.64 4.81
C PRO A 39 -11.14 -10.72 4.28
N GLY A 40 -10.62 -9.82 5.12
CA GLY A 40 -9.41 -9.04 4.88
C GLY A 40 -8.09 -9.83 4.86
N SER A 41 -8.05 -11.10 5.27
CA SER A 41 -6.86 -11.97 5.10
C SER A 41 -6.45 -12.12 3.62
N TRP A 42 -7.41 -11.97 2.70
CA TRP A 42 -7.15 -11.88 1.27
C TRP A 42 -6.24 -10.68 0.93
N LEU A 43 -6.29 -9.57 1.67
CA LEU A 43 -5.39 -8.42 1.48
C LEU A 43 -3.94 -8.75 1.86
N ALA A 44 -3.72 -9.63 2.83
CA ALA A 44 -2.37 -10.11 3.14
C ALA A 44 -1.84 -10.97 1.99
N ILE A 45 -2.68 -11.84 1.41
CA ILE A 45 -2.35 -12.65 0.22
C ILE A 45 -2.08 -11.76 -0.99
N ILE A 46 -2.98 -10.81 -1.32
CA ILE A 46 -2.77 -9.82 -2.40
C ILE A 46 -1.52 -8.97 -2.12
N GLY A 47 -1.29 -8.57 -0.87
CA GLY A 47 -0.13 -7.78 -0.48
C GLY A 47 1.18 -8.53 -0.67
N LEU A 48 1.23 -9.80 -0.27
CA LEU A 48 2.35 -10.71 -0.50
C LEU A 48 2.52 -11.05 -1.99
N GLU A 49 1.42 -11.23 -2.72
CA GLU A 49 1.44 -11.46 -4.17
C GLU A 49 1.93 -10.22 -4.92
N LEU A 50 1.50 -9.01 -4.55
CA LEU A 50 2.02 -7.74 -5.08
C LEU A 50 3.48 -7.49 -4.70
N LEU A 51 3.89 -7.83 -3.48
CA LEU A 51 5.29 -7.75 -3.05
C LEU A 51 6.16 -8.77 -3.80
N GLY A 52 5.70 -10.00 -3.97
CA GLY A 52 6.36 -11.05 -4.75
C GLY A 52 6.44 -10.70 -6.23
N ILE A 53 5.36 -10.18 -6.82
CA ILE A 53 5.34 -9.68 -8.19
C ILE A 53 6.29 -8.48 -8.32
N ARG A 54 6.30 -7.53 -7.39
CA ARG A 54 7.26 -6.42 -7.44
C ARG A 54 8.70 -6.88 -7.35
N ILE A 55 9.03 -7.83 -6.46
CA ILE A 55 10.39 -8.36 -6.32
C ILE A 55 10.83 -9.07 -7.61
N LEU A 56 9.94 -9.88 -8.18
CA LEU A 56 10.18 -10.62 -9.42
C LEU A 56 10.32 -9.66 -10.61
N PHE A 57 9.45 -8.65 -10.71
CA PHE A 57 9.46 -7.66 -11.77
C PHE A 57 10.70 -6.77 -11.68
N PHE A 58 11.11 -6.34 -10.48
CA PHE A 58 12.32 -5.55 -10.28
C PHE A 58 13.58 -6.35 -10.66
N ASN A 59 13.62 -7.65 -10.33
CA ASN A 59 14.70 -8.52 -10.76
C ASN A 59 14.73 -8.70 -12.29
N LYS A 60 13.57 -8.87 -12.93
CA LYS A 60 13.45 -9.00 -14.39
C LYS A 60 13.81 -7.71 -15.13
N PHE A 61 13.43 -6.55 -14.59
CA PHE A 61 13.76 -5.23 -15.15
C PHE A 61 15.26 -4.92 -15.02
N LYS A 62 15.88 -5.29 -13.89
CA LYS A 62 17.34 -5.20 -13.71
C LYS A 62 18.09 -6.04 -14.73
N PHE A 63 17.59 -7.24 -15.05
CA PHE A 63 18.17 -8.10 -16.08
C PHE A 63 18.04 -7.49 -17.48
N TRP A 64 16.88 -6.91 -17.82
CA TRP A 64 16.68 -6.19 -19.09
C TRP A 64 17.61 -4.98 -19.24
N LYS A 65 17.79 -4.22 -18.16
CA LYS A 65 18.70 -3.05 -18.16
C LYS A 65 20.17 -3.46 -18.35
N LYS A 66 20.57 -4.62 -17.82
CA LYS A 66 21.92 -5.18 -18.01
C LYS A 66 22.15 -5.79 -19.40
N LYS A 67 21.08 -6.12 -20.13
CA LYS A 67 21.18 -6.68 -21.49
C LYS A 67 21.24 -5.58 -22.57
N ILE A 68 20.88 -4.35 -22.23
CA ILE A 68 20.82 -3.21 -23.16
C ILE A 68 22.05 -2.28 -23.07
N THR A 69 22.93 -2.49 -22.08
CA THR A 69 24.26 -1.85 -21.98
C THR A 69 25.32 -2.89 -22.32
#